data_AF-A0A1I2N8D0-F1
#
_entry.id   AF-A0A1I2N8D0-F1
#
_cell.length_a   1.000
_cell.length_b   1.000
_cell.length_c   1.000
_cell.angle_alpha   90.00
_cell.angle_beta   90.00
_cell.angle_gamma   90.00
#
_symmetry.space_group_name_H-M   'P 1'
#
loop_
_entity.id
_entity.type
_entity.pdbx_description
1 polymer ?
#
loop_
_entity_poly.entity_id
_entity_poly.type
_entity_poly.pdbx_seq_one_letter_code
_entity_poly.pdbx_strand_id
1 'polypeptide(L)'
;MQKILLLTVFLLFSWDADAEKGLPDSVAHWTLAQAAAYYQAHGEQRDELRPLLVRQYMSRKDTMSYGQLRSLRRAFWNTDLQDSVNTMYLKRREELLSQIQAEAQGHCEAELDSLEMLKTRCKQQMDNMIGKSIEGAFKGLMGGFLPDGRADVERLYRGHCEANILVKDIKAFLAPYISRFVSRVNVARKDYINRVAGYYAASGNYKVPPFGYAIKRVPVDCPTDDLMQLVALQGKVDWFRIGITPSALAVPGTGVSLLQGQPLLTESQANKNGDSRKLAPIVNRIAAATATNIRKSVYQTVDAVFATVAQKIKASQPSFQGMVESKY
;
A
#
# COMPACT_ATOMS: atom_id res chain seq x y z
N MET A 1 -23.40 20.99 -37.34
CA MET A 1 -24.84 20.80 -37.08
C MET A 1 -25.10 19.32 -36.70
N GLN A 2 -24.53 18.87 -35.56
CA GLN A 2 -24.55 17.46 -35.14
C GLN A 2 -24.09 17.31 -33.67
N LYS A 3 -24.75 17.98 -32.71
CA LYS A 3 -24.46 17.85 -31.27
C LYS A 3 -25.69 17.95 -30.34
N ILE A 4 -26.91 17.88 -30.88
CA ILE A 4 -28.15 17.99 -30.08
C ILE A 4 -28.89 16.64 -29.94
N LEU A 5 -28.43 15.57 -30.61
CA LEU A 5 -29.22 14.33 -30.73
C LEU A 5 -28.98 13.25 -29.65
N LEU A 6 -28.15 13.48 -28.63
CA LEU A 6 -27.80 12.43 -27.65
C LEU A 6 -28.38 12.64 -26.23
N LEU A 7 -29.10 13.74 -25.98
CA LEU A 7 -29.81 13.93 -24.70
C LEU A 7 -31.32 13.68 -24.78
N THR A 8 -31.88 13.50 -25.98
CA THR A 8 -33.33 13.40 -26.18
C THR A 8 -33.88 11.97 -26.16
N VAL A 9 -33.01 10.95 -26.08
CA VAL A 9 -33.43 9.53 -26.17
C VAL A 9 -33.67 8.87 -24.79
N PHE A 10 -33.43 9.57 -23.68
CA PHE A 10 -33.73 9.05 -22.32
C PHE A 10 -35.01 9.60 -21.68
N LEU A 11 -35.78 10.44 -22.39
CA LEU A 11 -36.98 11.11 -21.88
C LEU A 11 -38.27 10.73 -22.66
N LEU A 12 -38.32 9.52 -23.19
CA LEU A 12 -39.55 8.91 -23.73
C LEU A 12 -39.97 7.70 -22.87
N PHE A 13 -40.00 7.90 -21.56
CA PHE A 13 -40.90 7.10 -20.73
C PHE A 13 -42.20 7.89 -20.63
N SER A 14 -43.33 7.22 -20.84
CA SER A 14 -44.66 7.72 -20.54
C SER A 14 -44.73 8.05 -19.04
N TRP A 15 -44.95 9.31 -18.70
CA TRP A 15 -45.08 9.76 -17.31
C TRP A 15 -46.55 9.74 -16.92
N ASP A 16 -47.22 8.62 -17.18
CA ASP A 16 -48.49 8.37 -16.53
C ASP A 16 -48.15 7.98 -15.09
N ALA A 17 -48.49 8.85 -14.14
CA ALA A 17 -48.81 8.35 -12.81
C ALA A 17 -49.84 7.24 -13.06
N ASP A 18 -49.48 5.96 -12.79
CA ASP A 18 -50.39 4.82 -12.94
C ASP A 18 -51.74 5.27 -12.37
N ALA A 19 -52.76 5.41 -13.22
CA ALA A 19 -54.06 5.94 -12.82
C ALA A 19 -54.68 5.11 -11.67
N GLU A 20 -54.20 3.88 -11.48
CA GLU A 20 -54.55 2.97 -10.39
C GLU A 20 -53.83 3.22 -9.05
N LYS A 21 -52.68 3.92 -9.01
CA LYS A 21 -51.87 4.12 -7.79
C LYS A 21 -51.98 5.53 -7.20
N GLY A 22 -52.45 6.51 -7.97
CA GLY A 22 -52.52 7.89 -7.51
C GLY A 22 -51.14 8.55 -7.36
N LEU A 23 -51.15 9.88 -7.29
CA LEU A 23 -49.94 10.72 -7.24
C LEU A 23 -49.04 10.44 -6.00
N PRO A 24 -49.59 10.22 -4.77
CA PRO A 24 -48.77 9.95 -3.59
C PRO A 24 -47.94 8.66 -3.68
N ASP A 25 -48.53 7.56 -4.15
CA ASP A 25 -47.84 6.27 -4.25
C ASP A 25 -46.80 6.30 -5.37
N SER A 26 -47.05 7.06 -6.44
CA SER A 26 -46.08 7.26 -7.52
C SER A 26 -44.83 8.00 -7.02
N VAL A 27 -45.00 9.10 -6.28
CA VAL A 27 -43.88 9.89 -5.72
C VAL A 27 -43.03 9.06 -4.75
N ALA A 28 -43.63 8.14 -3.99
CA ALA A 28 -42.91 7.30 -3.04
C ALA A 28 -41.85 6.40 -3.69
N HIS A 29 -42.02 6.06 -4.98
CA HIS A 29 -41.13 5.16 -5.71
C HIS A 29 -40.18 5.89 -6.67
N TRP A 30 -40.29 7.21 -6.81
CA TRP A 30 -39.40 7.97 -7.69
C TRP A 30 -37.99 8.09 -7.11
N THR A 31 -37.01 8.01 -8.01
CA THR A 31 -35.68 8.52 -7.70
C THR A 31 -35.71 10.04 -7.56
N LEU A 32 -34.76 10.61 -6.82
CA LEU A 32 -34.65 12.06 -6.67
C LEU A 32 -34.60 12.80 -8.03
N ALA A 33 -33.90 12.23 -9.02
CA ALA A 33 -33.80 12.80 -10.35
C ALA A 33 -35.14 12.78 -11.11
N GLN A 34 -35.89 11.67 -11.02
CA GLN A 34 -37.23 11.56 -11.61
C GLN A 34 -38.20 12.55 -10.96
N ALA A 35 -38.21 12.62 -9.63
CA ALA A 35 -39.07 13.53 -8.89
C ALA A 35 -38.81 15.00 -9.23
N ALA A 36 -37.54 15.41 -9.32
CA ALA A 36 -37.17 16.78 -9.69
C ALA A 36 -37.54 17.11 -11.14
N ALA A 37 -37.31 16.18 -12.07
CA ALA A 37 -37.73 16.36 -13.46
C ALA A 37 -39.27 16.44 -13.59
N TYR A 38 -40.03 15.68 -12.78
CA TYR A 38 -41.51 15.76 -12.75
C TYR A 38 -41.98 17.12 -12.36
N TYR A 39 -41.46 17.58 -11.22
CA TYR A 39 -41.83 18.83 -10.61
C TYR A 39 -41.51 20.04 -11.50
N GLN A 40 -40.44 19.93 -12.30
CA GLN A 40 -40.08 20.95 -13.27
C GLN A 40 -41.01 20.95 -14.49
N ALA A 41 -41.39 19.77 -14.99
CA ALA A 41 -42.21 19.63 -16.19
C ALA A 41 -43.71 19.92 -15.95
N HIS A 42 -44.24 19.71 -14.74
CA HIS A 42 -45.67 19.80 -14.42
C HIS A 42 -45.94 20.94 -13.43
N GLY A 43 -45.94 22.17 -13.94
CA GLY A 43 -46.10 23.39 -13.15
C GLY A 43 -47.48 23.49 -12.47
N GLU A 44 -48.50 23.02 -13.17
CA GLU A 44 -49.90 22.99 -12.76
C GLU A 44 -50.18 22.04 -11.58
N GLN A 45 -49.33 21.03 -11.35
CA GLN A 45 -49.50 20.06 -10.25
C GLN A 45 -48.64 20.38 -9.02
N ARG A 46 -47.94 21.53 -9.00
CA ARG A 46 -46.94 21.82 -7.95
C ARG A 46 -47.52 21.92 -6.55
N ASP A 47 -48.75 22.39 -6.40
CA ASP A 47 -49.40 22.52 -5.09
C ASP A 47 -49.70 21.14 -4.47
N GLU A 48 -50.02 20.14 -5.30
CA GLU A 48 -50.23 18.75 -4.87
C GLU A 48 -48.90 18.00 -4.69
N LEU A 49 -47.92 18.24 -5.57
CA LEU A 49 -46.61 17.59 -5.53
C LEU A 49 -45.74 18.08 -4.38
N ARG A 50 -45.78 19.37 -4.04
CA ARG A 50 -44.94 19.99 -3.00
C ARG A 50 -44.99 19.24 -1.67
N PRO A 51 -46.16 19.01 -1.04
CA PRO A 51 -46.22 18.31 0.25
C PRO A 51 -45.72 16.86 0.15
N LEU A 52 -45.93 16.18 -0.98
CA LEU A 52 -45.46 14.81 -1.21
C LEU A 52 -43.93 14.74 -1.30
N LEU A 53 -43.32 15.66 -2.05
CA LEU A 53 -41.86 15.74 -2.19
C LEU A 53 -41.17 16.16 -0.89
N VAL A 54 -41.76 17.12 -0.16
CA VAL A 54 -41.29 17.52 1.18
C VAL A 54 -41.33 16.32 2.12
N ARG A 55 -42.44 15.57 2.14
CA ARG A 55 -42.59 14.38 2.98
C ARG A 55 -41.61 13.28 2.58
N GLN A 56 -41.40 13.03 1.29
CA GLN A 56 -40.55 11.92 0.84
C GLN A 56 -39.06 12.20 1.03
N TYR A 57 -38.60 13.39 0.67
CA TYR A 57 -37.17 13.70 0.61
C TYR A 57 -36.72 14.66 1.72
N MET A 58 -37.51 15.66 2.10
CA MET A 58 -37.04 16.69 3.06
C MET A 58 -37.29 16.30 4.52
N SER A 59 -38.34 15.51 4.81
CA SER A 59 -38.61 15.02 6.18
C SER A 59 -37.53 14.09 6.72
N ARG A 60 -36.75 13.45 5.85
CA ARG A 60 -35.67 12.51 6.18
C ARG A 60 -34.30 13.17 6.30
N LYS A 61 -34.24 14.50 6.33
CA LYS A 61 -32.99 15.28 6.34
C LYS A 61 -31.97 14.83 7.40
N ASP A 62 -32.44 14.37 8.56
CA ASP A 62 -31.58 14.02 9.68
C ASP A 62 -30.82 12.71 9.43
N THR A 63 -31.35 11.83 8.56
CA THR A 63 -30.74 10.55 8.18
C THR A 63 -29.98 10.61 6.85
N MET A 64 -30.02 11.74 6.14
CA MET A 64 -29.29 11.90 4.89
C MET A 64 -27.80 12.17 5.11
N SER A 65 -26.97 11.47 4.34
CA SER A 65 -25.55 11.81 4.19
C SER A 65 -25.36 13.16 3.48
N TYR A 66 -24.20 13.78 3.66
CA TYR A 66 -23.86 15.05 3.01
C TYR A 66 -24.01 14.99 1.47
N GLY A 67 -23.58 13.91 0.82
CA GLY A 67 -23.73 13.72 -0.62
C GLY A 67 -25.20 13.66 -1.08
N GLN A 68 -26.08 13.04 -0.28
CA GLN A 68 -27.52 12.99 -0.55
C GLN A 68 -28.17 14.37 -0.40
N LEU A 69 -27.82 15.12 0.64
CA LEU A 69 -28.30 16.49 0.85
C LEU A 69 -27.88 17.42 -0.29
N ARG A 70 -26.64 17.29 -0.76
CA ARG A 70 -26.14 18.08 -1.90
C ARG A 70 -26.82 17.70 -3.21
N SER A 71 -27.08 16.41 -3.42
CA SER A 71 -27.85 15.93 -4.59
C SER A 71 -29.27 16.49 -4.57
N LEU A 72 -29.92 16.48 -3.40
CA LEU A 72 -31.26 17.04 -3.18
C LEU A 72 -31.29 18.54 -3.49
N ARG A 73 -30.34 19.31 -2.94
CA ARG A 73 -30.17 20.74 -3.24
C ARG A 73 -30.01 21.01 -4.72
N ARG A 74 -29.19 20.23 -5.42
CA ARG A 74 -28.96 20.40 -6.86
C ARG A 74 -30.21 20.09 -7.68
N ALA A 75 -30.94 19.03 -7.32
CA ALA A 75 -32.12 18.58 -8.05
C ALA A 75 -33.24 19.63 -8.03
N PHE A 76 -33.43 20.31 -6.89
CA PHE A 76 -34.46 21.34 -6.71
C PHE A 76 -33.92 22.78 -6.81
N TRP A 77 -32.71 22.99 -7.34
CA TRP A 77 -32.08 24.32 -7.38
C TRP A 77 -32.84 25.32 -8.26
N ASN A 78 -33.45 24.86 -9.35
CA ASN A 78 -34.18 25.69 -10.31
C ASN A 78 -35.70 25.61 -10.10
N THR A 79 -36.15 25.33 -8.88
CA THR A 79 -37.57 25.23 -8.55
C THR A 79 -37.90 26.17 -7.40
N ASP A 80 -39.18 26.43 -7.17
CA ASP A 80 -39.69 27.19 -6.04
C ASP A 80 -39.45 26.53 -4.67
N LEU A 81 -38.90 25.30 -4.65
CA LEU A 81 -38.44 24.62 -3.43
C LEU A 81 -37.00 24.98 -3.06
N GLN A 82 -36.30 25.75 -3.90
CA GLN A 82 -34.88 26.10 -3.73
C GLN A 82 -34.59 26.61 -2.33
N ASP A 83 -35.35 27.58 -1.83
CA ASP A 83 -35.07 28.22 -0.53
C ASP A 83 -35.25 27.25 0.64
N SER A 84 -36.30 26.42 0.60
CA SER A 84 -36.56 25.41 1.63
C SER A 84 -35.45 24.36 1.68
N VAL A 85 -35.08 23.83 0.51
CA VAL A 85 -34.01 22.83 0.42
C VAL A 85 -32.65 23.42 0.75
N ASN A 86 -32.38 24.66 0.33
CA ASN A 86 -31.11 25.33 0.58
C ASN A 86 -30.92 25.65 2.07
N THR A 87 -31.95 26.15 2.75
CA THR A 87 -31.91 26.42 4.19
C THR A 87 -31.66 25.15 4.99
N MET A 88 -32.39 24.08 4.66
CA MET A 88 -32.21 22.76 5.25
C MET A 88 -30.79 22.20 5.00
N TYR A 89 -30.31 22.31 3.76
CA TYR A 89 -28.97 21.89 3.37
C TYR A 89 -27.89 22.64 4.15
N LEU A 90 -27.98 23.98 4.24
CA LEU A 90 -26.97 24.80 4.93
C LEU A 90 -26.87 24.46 6.41
N LYS A 91 -28.02 24.29 7.08
CA LYS A 91 -28.06 23.87 8.49
C LYS A 91 -27.39 22.51 8.69
N ARG A 92 -27.80 21.51 7.90
CA ARG A 92 -27.27 20.14 8.06
C ARG A 92 -25.81 20.02 7.62
N ARG A 93 -25.38 20.84 6.66
CA ARG A 93 -23.99 20.98 6.23
C ARG A 93 -23.09 21.35 7.40
N GLU A 94 -23.46 22.37 8.18
CA GLU A 94 -22.67 22.80 9.35
C GLU A 94 -22.56 21.69 10.40
N GLU A 95 -23.65 20.97 10.66
CA GLU A 95 -23.69 19.86 11.62
C GLU A 95 -22.80 18.67 11.19
N LEU A 96 -22.66 18.42 9.89
CA LEU A 96 -21.90 17.28 9.35
C LEU A 96 -20.42 17.59 9.09
N LEU A 97 -19.98 18.86 9.19
CA LEU A 97 -18.62 19.26 8.84
C LEU A 97 -17.55 18.50 9.64
N SER A 98 -17.72 18.42 10.97
CA SER A 98 -16.78 17.73 11.85
C SER A 98 -16.67 16.24 11.51
N GLN A 99 -17.79 15.60 11.16
CA GLN A 99 -17.82 14.20 10.73
C GLN A 99 -17.07 14.00 9.41
N ILE A 100 -17.29 14.86 8.41
CA ILE A 100 -16.62 14.76 7.10
C ILE A 100 -15.10 14.94 7.24
N GLN A 101 -14.67 15.87 8.11
CA GLN A 101 -13.25 16.08 8.41
C GLN A 101 -12.65 14.88 9.13
N ALA A 102 -13.35 14.33 10.13
CA ALA A 102 -12.91 13.13 10.85
C ALA A 102 -12.81 11.91 9.93
N GLU A 103 -13.77 11.70 9.04
CA GLU A 103 -13.74 10.61 8.05
C GLU A 103 -12.58 10.79 7.05
N ALA A 104 -12.31 12.02 6.58
CA ALA A 104 -11.17 12.29 5.70
C ALA A 104 -9.82 12.03 6.40
N GLN A 105 -9.71 12.40 7.68
CA GLN A 105 -8.54 12.09 8.52
C GLN A 105 -8.39 10.58 8.73
N GLY A 106 -9.49 9.86 8.99
CA GLY A 106 -9.46 8.40 9.11
C GLY A 106 -8.98 7.71 7.82
N HIS A 107 -9.31 8.25 6.64
CA HIS A 107 -8.73 7.79 5.37
C HIS A 107 -7.21 7.99 5.33
N CYS A 108 -6.71 9.16 5.75
CA CYS A 108 -5.28 9.44 5.80
C CYS A 108 -4.51 8.50 6.74
N GLU A 109 -5.10 8.14 7.87
CA GLU A 109 -4.51 7.20 8.84
C GLU A 109 -4.49 5.77 8.29
N ALA A 110 -5.62 5.31 7.74
CA ALA A 110 -5.74 3.97 7.16
C ALA A 110 -4.77 3.73 5.98
N GLU A 111 -4.43 4.79 5.22
CA GLU A 111 -3.38 4.73 4.20
C GLU A 111 -2.02 4.36 4.80
N LEU A 112 -1.61 5.00 5.89
CA LEU A 112 -0.31 4.76 6.51
C LEU A 112 -0.24 3.39 7.17
N ASP A 113 -1.32 2.97 7.82
CA ASP A 113 -1.42 1.63 8.44
C ASP A 113 -1.34 0.53 7.37
N SER A 114 -2.06 0.70 6.25
CA SER A 114 -2.02 -0.23 5.13
C SER A 114 -0.63 -0.31 4.48
N LEU A 115 0.11 0.80 4.46
CA LEU A 115 1.48 0.83 3.97
C LEU A 115 2.44 0.06 4.90
N GLU A 116 2.26 0.20 6.22
CA GLU A 116 3.05 -0.51 7.23
C GLU A 116 2.82 -2.03 7.18
N MET A 117 1.57 -2.46 7.01
CA MET A 117 1.23 -3.86 6.77
C MET A 117 1.89 -4.39 5.48
N LEU A 118 1.88 -3.59 4.41
CA LEU A 118 2.51 -3.96 3.15
C LEU A 118 4.04 -4.11 3.30
N LYS A 119 4.68 -3.23 4.06
CA LYS A 119 6.12 -3.30 4.39
C LYS A 119 6.47 -4.63 5.04
N THR A 120 5.71 -5.00 6.07
CA THR A 120 5.90 -6.27 6.81
C THR A 120 5.73 -7.47 5.89
N ARG A 121 4.68 -7.47 5.05
CA ARG A 121 4.45 -8.54 4.06
C ARG A 121 5.59 -8.63 3.04
N CYS A 122 6.08 -7.51 2.54
CA CYS A 122 7.19 -7.50 1.58
C CYS A 122 8.45 -8.12 2.21
N LYS A 123 8.78 -7.76 3.45
CA LYS A 123 9.93 -8.35 4.17
C LYS A 123 9.83 -9.88 4.26
N GLN A 124 8.69 -10.40 4.68
CA GLN A 124 8.45 -11.85 4.79
C GLN A 124 8.55 -12.57 3.43
N GLN A 125 8.09 -11.93 2.35
CA GLN A 125 8.13 -12.52 1.01
C GLN A 125 9.52 -12.47 0.34
N MET A 126 10.48 -11.75 0.94
CA MET A 126 11.84 -11.62 0.41
C MET A 126 12.79 -12.74 0.87
N ASP A 127 12.34 -13.68 1.72
CA ASP A 127 13.18 -14.74 2.27
C ASP A 127 13.92 -15.56 1.19
N ASN A 128 13.27 -15.87 0.07
CA ASN A 128 13.92 -16.58 -1.04
C ASN A 128 15.04 -15.76 -1.70
N MET A 129 14.85 -14.45 -1.85
CA MET A 129 15.86 -13.55 -2.42
C MET A 129 17.02 -13.35 -1.43
N ILE A 130 16.71 -13.19 -0.15
CA ILE A 130 17.69 -13.10 0.93
C ILE A 130 18.50 -14.40 1.02
N GLY A 131 17.84 -15.56 0.96
CA GLY A 131 18.47 -16.88 0.95
C GLY A 131 19.47 -17.04 -0.20
N LYS A 132 19.08 -16.69 -1.43
CA LYS A 132 20.01 -16.67 -2.58
C LYS A 132 21.19 -15.73 -2.38
N SER A 133 20.96 -14.58 -1.75
CA SER A 133 22.03 -13.61 -1.45
C SER A 133 23.02 -14.18 -0.43
N ILE A 134 22.53 -14.89 0.58
CA ILE A 134 23.33 -15.60 1.58
C ILE A 134 24.16 -16.69 0.92
N GLU A 135 23.54 -17.54 0.09
CA GLU A 135 24.22 -18.62 -0.64
C GLU A 135 25.36 -18.08 -1.50
N GLY A 136 25.10 -17.03 -2.28
CA GLY A 136 26.11 -16.43 -3.15
C GLY A 136 27.25 -15.75 -2.37
N ALA A 137 26.93 -15.05 -1.28
CA ALA A 137 27.95 -14.42 -0.43
C ALA A 137 28.82 -15.47 0.27
N PHE A 138 28.19 -16.52 0.80
CA PHE A 138 28.87 -17.61 1.49
C PHE A 138 29.74 -18.44 0.54
N LYS A 139 29.23 -18.78 -0.66
CA LYS A 139 30.00 -19.45 -1.70
C LYS A 139 31.24 -18.65 -2.11
N GLY A 140 31.11 -17.34 -2.23
CA GLY A 140 32.23 -16.45 -2.51
C GLY A 140 33.27 -16.44 -1.40
N LEU A 141 32.83 -16.26 -0.15
CA LEU A 141 33.69 -16.27 1.05
C LEU A 141 34.47 -17.58 1.22
N MET A 142 33.82 -18.71 0.95
CA MET A 142 34.45 -20.02 1.10
C MET A 142 35.29 -20.41 -0.12
N GLY A 143 35.10 -19.77 -1.27
CA GLY A 143 35.72 -20.15 -2.54
C GLY A 143 37.22 -19.84 -2.68
N GLY A 144 37.84 -19.17 -1.70
CA GLY A 144 39.25 -18.79 -1.73
C GLY A 144 39.89 -18.72 -0.33
N PHE A 145 41.19 -18.45 -0.29
CA PHE A 145 41.89 -18.16 0.97
C PHE A 145 41.42 -16.82 1.52
N LEU A 146 41.28 -16.74 2.85
CA LEU A 146 40.91 -15.49 3.51
C LEU A 146 42.21 -14.69 3.71
N PRO A 147 42.17 -13.36 3.57
CA PRO A 147 43.33 -12.53 3.86
C PRO A 147 43.76 -12.63 5.33
N ASP A 148 45.06 -12.46 5.59
CA ASP A 148 45.59 -12.45 6.96
C ASP A 148 45.24 -11.17 7.75
N GLY A 149 44.87 -10.09 7.04
CA GLY A 149 44.58 -8.78 7.61
C GLY A 149 43.10 -8.56 7.91
N ARG A 150 42.79 -8.08 9.12
CA ARG A 150 41.41 -7.73 9.55
C ARG A 150 40.67 -6.84 8.56
N ALA A 151 41.31 -5.76 8.11
CA ALA A 151 40.71 -4.81 7.18
C ALA A 151 40.46 -5.42 5.79
N ASP A 152 41.31 -6.34 5.35
CA ASP A 152 41.17 -7.02 4.06
C ASP A 152 40.07 -8.09 4.12
N VAL A 153 39.93 -8.81 5.24
CA VAL A 153 38.79 -9.71 5.51
C VAL A 153 37.47 -8.95 5.48
N GLU A 154 37.39 -7.79 6.13
CA GLU A 154 36.18 -6.96 6.10
C GLU A 154 35.85 -6.47 4.68
N ARG A 155 36.88 -6.08 3.91
CA ARG A 155 36.71 -5.64 2.52
C ARG A 155 36.21 -6.78 1.64
N LEU A 156 36.80 -7.96 1.76
CA LEU A 156 36.39 -9.16 1.03
C LEU A 156 34.95 -9.55 1.36
N TYR A 157 34.60 -9.61 2.65
CA TYR A 157 33.26 -9.93 3.11
C TYR A 157 32.22 -8.96 2.56
N ARG A 158 32.47 -7.65 2.70
CA ARG A 158 31.58 -6.62 2.13
C ARG A 158 31.46 -6.81 0.62
N GLY A 159 32.57 -6.97 -0.11
CA GLY A 159 32.55 -7.20 -1.55
C GLY A 159 31.64 -8.35 -1.98
N HIS A 160 31.71 -9.50 -1.28
CA HIS A 160 30.82 -10.63 -1.55
C HIS A 160 29.36 -10.34 -1.20
N CYS A 161 29.06 -9.72 -0.07
CA CYS A 161 27.70 -9.32 0.27
C CYS A 161 27.14 -8.32 -0.76
N GLU A 162 27.94 -7.35 -1.18
CA GLU A 162 27.55 -6.31 -2.13
C GLU A 162 27.30 -6.85 -3.54
N ALA A 163 28.08 -7.83 -3.97
CA ALA A 163 27.88 -8.50 -5.26
C ALA A 163 26.59 -9.33 -5.30
N ASN A 164 26.07 -9.78 -4.15
CA ASN A 164 24.92 -10.66 -4.06
C ASN A 164 23.62 -9.94 -3.62
N ILE A 165 23.72 -8.85 -2.84
CA ILE A 165 22.57 -7.99 -2.50
C ILE A 165 22.42 -6.91 -3.57
N LEU A 166 21.75 -7.28 -4.66
CA LEU A 166 21.59 -6.42 -5.82
C LEU A 166 20.42 -5.44 -5.64
N VAL A 167 20.74 -4.14 -5.67
CA VAL A 167 19.74 -3.06 -5.56
C VAL A 167 18.65 -3.17 -6.63
N LYS A 168 19.02 -3.61 -7.85
CA LYS A 168 18.06 -3.82 -8.95
C LYS A 168 17.00 -4.87 -8.63
N ASP A 169 17.35 -5.92 -7.87
CA ASP A 169 16.44 -7.03 -7.56
C ASP A 169 15.48 -6.61 -6.46
N ILE A 170 15.98 -5.89 -5.43
CA ILE A 170 15.14 -5.25 -4.41
C ILE A 170 14.15 -4.28 -5.08
N LYS A 171 14.62 -3.47 -6.04
CA LYS A 171 13.76 -2.54 -6.78
C LYS A 171 12.67 -3.27 -7.58
N ALA A 172 13.06 -4.28 -8.34
CA ALA A 172 12.15 -5.07 -9.16
C ALA A 172 11.10 -5.78 -8.30
N PHE A 173 11.48 -6.24 -7.11
CA PHE A 173 10.57 -6.85 -6.15
C PHE A 173 9.58 -5.82 -5.58
N LEU A 174 10.05 -4.66 -5.08
CA LEU A 174 9.21 -3.69 -4.38
C LEU A 174 8.30 -2.85 -5.29
N ALA A 175 8.77 -2.50 -6.49
CA ALA A 175 8.07 -1.61 -7.42
C ALA A 175 6.60 -1.99 -7.72
N PRO A 176 6.25 -3.25 -8.05
CA PRO A 176 4.85 -3.61 -8.31
C PRO A 176 3.96 -3.47 -7.08
N TYR A 177 4.47 -3.75 -5.88
CA TYR A 177 3.70 -3.60 -4.63
C TYR A 177 3.41 -2.13 -4.31
N ILE A 178 4.43 -1.28 -4.39
CA ILE A 178 4.29 0.16 -4.13
C ILE A 178 3.38 0.82 -5.16
N SER A 179 3.54 0.49 -6.45
CA SER A 179 2.70 1.04 -7.52
C SER A 179 1.22 0.67 -7.35
N ARG A 180 0.92 -0.61 -7.08
CA ARG A 180 -0.46 -1.06 -6.81
C ARG A 180 -1.04 -0.41 -5.56
N PHE A 181 -0.21 -0.22 -4.53
CA PHE A 181 -0.65 0.45 -3.31
C PHE A 181 -1.04 1.90 -3.57
N VAL A 182 -0.18 2.69 -4.21
CA VAL A 182 -0.47 4.09 -4.57
C VAL A 182 -1.70 4.20 -5.46
N SER A 183 -1.89 3.27 -6.40
CA SER A 183 -3.10 3.21 -7.23
C SER A 183 -4.36 3.03 -6.39
N ARG A 184 -4.36 2.09 -5.44
CA ARG A 184 -5.51 1.86 -4.52
C ARG A 184 -5.80 3.06 -3.64
N VAL A 185 -4.78 3.73 -3.10
CA VAL A 185 -4.94 4.99 -2.35
C VAL A 185 -5.65 6.04 -3.22
N ASN A 186 -5.20 6.24 -4.45
CA ASN A 186 -5.78 7.22 -5.36
C ASN A 186 -7.23 6.88 -5.75
N VAL A 187 -7.58 5.60 -5.86
CA VAL A 187 -8.96 5.14 -6.08
C VAL A 187 -9.82 5.42 -4.85
N ALA A 188 -9.37 5.01 -3.66
CA ALA A 188 -10.11 5.23 -2.41
C ALA A 188 -10.39 6.72 -2.14
N ARG A 189 -9.38 7.59 -2.34
CA ARG A 189 -9.56 9.04 -2.23
C ARG A 189 -10.58 9.58 -3.22
N LYS A 190 -10.56 9.11 -4.47
CA LYS A 190 -11.52 9.51 -5.50
C LYS A 190 -12.94 9.12 -5.10
N ASP A 191 -13.13 7.88 -4.65
CA ASP A 191 -14.44 7.36 -4.28
C ASP A 191 -15.01 8.13 -3.09
N TYR A 192 -14.17 8.43 -2.10
CA TYR A 192 -14.56 9.28 -0.97
C TYR A 192 -14.95 10.69 -1.42
N ILE A 193 -14.15 11.35 -2.25
CA ILE A 193 -14.46 12.68 -2.79
C ILE A 193 -15.77 12.66 -3.58
N ASN A 194 -16.00 11.65 -4.42
CA ASN A 194 -17.24 11.53 -5.20
C ASN A 194 -18.46 11.38 -4.28
N ARG A 195 -18.32 10.61 -3.20
CA ARG A 195 -19.36 10.43 -2.19
C ARG A 195 -19.69 11.75 -1.49
N VAL A 196 -18.68 12.52 -1.08
CA VAL A 196 -18.87 13.86 -0.48
C VAL A 196 -19.42 14.86 -1.50
N ALA A 197 -18.94 14.82 -2.75
CA ALA A 197 -19.35 15.73 -3.79
C ALA A 197 -20.79 15.49 -4.29
N GLY A 198 -21.31 14.27 -4.18
CA GLY A 198 -22.60 13.88 -4.73
C GLY A 198 -22.62 13.76 -6.27
N TYR A 199 -21.45 13.79 -6.92
CA TYR A 199 -21.28 13.60 -8.37
C TYR A 199 -19.85 13.18 -8.69
N TYR A 200 -19.61 12.72 -9.92
CA TYR A 200 -18.28 12.30 -10.36
C TYR A 200 -17.32 13.48 -10.49
N ALA A 201 -16.29 13.53 -9.63
CA ALA A 201 -15.17 14.43 -9.77
C ALA A 201 -14.22 13.89 -10.85
N ALA A 202 -14.21 14.51 -12.03
CA ALA A 202 -13.41 14.07 -13.17
C ALA A 202 -11.91 14.37 -13.03
N SER A 203 -11.51 15.31 -12.17
CA SER A 203 -10.12 15.77 -12.03
C SER A 203 -9.88 16.50 -10.72
N GLY A 204 -8.65 16.43 -10.20
CA GLY A 204 -8.22 17.26 -9.06
C GLY A 204 -6.88 16.84 -8.45
N ASN A 205 -6.28 17.76 -7.69
CA ASN A 205 -5.01 17.60 -6.98
C ASN A 205 -5.16 16.80 -5.65
N TYR A 206 -5.95 15.74 -5.65
CA TYR A 206 -6.13 14.87 -4.47
C TYR A 206 -5.27 13.60 -4.49
N LYS A 207 -4.70 13.30 -5.66
CA LYS A 207 -3.92 12.10 -5.89
C LYS A 207 -2.52 12.24 -5.28
N VAL A 208 -1.96 11.12 -4.84
CA VAL A 208 -0.52 10.97 -4.70
C VAL A 208 0.08 11.10 -6.10
N PRO A 209 0.88 12.14 -6.40
CA PRO A 209 1.48 12.31 -7.71
C PRO A 209 2.52 11.21 -7.98
N PRO A 210 2.91 10.95 -9.24
CA PRO A 210 4.05 10.09 -9.53
C PRO A 210 5.30 10.58 -8.80
N PHE A 211 6.04 9.66 -8.17
CA PHE A 211 7.29 9.98 -7.48
C PHE A 211 8.32 8.86 -7.68
N GLY A 212 9.59 9.24 -7.65
CA GLY A 212 10.70 8.30 -7.54
C GLY A 212 11.13 8.11 -6.09
N TYR A 213 11.77 6.98 -5.81
CA TYR A 213 12.46 6.72 -4.56
C TYR A 213 13.81 6.06 -4.87
N ALA A 214 14.85 6.51 -4.17
CA ALA A 214 16.18 5.92 -4.28
C ALA A 214 16.26 4.68 -3.39
N ILE A 215 16.85 3.61 -3.90
CA ILE A 215 17.18 2.44 -3.10
C ILE A 215 18.68 2.48 -2.84
N LYS A 216 19.05 2.70 -1.58
CA LYS A 216 20.44 2.65 -1.13
C LYS A 216 20.60 1.40 -0.27
N ARG A 217 21.48 0.50 -0.69
CA ARG A 217 21.82 -0.68 0.10
C ARG A 217 22.48 -0.23 1.40
N VAL A 218 22.00 -0.76 2.52
CA VAL A 218 22.67 -0.58 3.81
C VAL A 218 23.87 -1.54 3.88
N PRO A 219 25.06 -1.09 4.33
CA PRO A 219 26.21 -1.98 4.49
C PRO A 219 25.89 -3.19 5.36
N VAL A 220 26.50 -4.33 5.05
CA VAL A 220 26.34 -5.56 5.84
C VAL A 220 27.41 -5.60 6.92
N ASP A 221 26.99 -5.77 8.16
CA ASP A 221 27.88 -5.96 9.32
C ASP A 221 28.74 -7.23 9.11
N CYS A 222 30.05 -7.10 9.32
CA CYS A 222 31.02 -8.20 9.13
C CYS A 222 31.26 -8.94 10.45
N PRO A 223 31.15 -10.28 10.52
CA PRO A 223 31.53 -11.08 11.68
C PRO A 223 33.05 -11.26 11.74
N THR A 224 33.77 -10.14 11.87
CA THR A 224 35.22 -10.09 11.68
C THR A 224 35.97 -11.02 12.62
N ASP A 225 35.62 -11.07 13.90
CA ASP A 225 36.37 -11.87 14.89
C ASP A 225 36.22 -13.38 14.65
N ASP A 226 35.06 -13.84 14.15
CA ASP A 226 34.87 -15.24 13.76
C ASP A 226 35.63 -15.56 12.46
N LEU A 227 35.63 -14.65 11.50
CA LEU A 227 36.42 -14.81 10.27
C LEU A 227 37.92 -14.86 10.57
N MET A 228 38.42 -14.05 11.51
CA MET A 228 39.82 -14.07 11.94
C MET A 228 40.19 -15.38 12.65
N GLN A 229 39.27 -15.98 13.41
CA GLN A 229 39.48 -17.33 13.95
C GLN A 229 39.59 -18.36 12.83
N LEU A 230 38.82 -18.20 11.75
CA LEU A 230 38.92 -19.08 10.60
C LEU A 230 40.26 -18.91 9.87
N VAL A 231 40.74 -17.68 9.68
CA VAL A 231 42.07 -17.35 9.15
C VAL A 231 43.18 -18.03 9.95
N ALA A 232 43.12 -17.98 11.29
CA ALA A 232 44.14 -18.59 12.16
C ALA A 232 44.25 -20.13 12.03
N LEU A 233 43.21 -20.76 11.46
CA LEU A 233 43.15 -22.19 11.16
C LEU A 233 43.48 -22.50 9.69
N GLN A 234 43.56 -21.50 8.81
CA GLN A 234 43.99 -21.70 7.42
C GLN A 234 45.43 -22.23 7.39
N GLY A 235 45.66 -23.25 6.56
CA GLY A 235 46.93 -23.96 6.48
C GLY A 235 47.21 -24.95 7.62
N LYS A 236 46.41 -24.95 8.71
CA LYS A 236 46.51 -25.94 9.81
C LYS A 236 45.49 -27.07 9.69
N VAL A 237 44.39 -26.81 8.99
CA VAL A 237 43.31 -27.76 8.74
C VAL A 237 43.16 -27.96 7.24
N ASP A 238 43.20 -29.22 6.80
CA ASP A 238 42.95 -29.58 5.40
C ASP A 238 41.44 -29.76 5.17
N TRP A 239 40.83 -28.70 4.66
CA TRP A 239 39.40 -28.62 4.29
C TRP A 239 38.95 -29.75 3.36
N PHE A 240 39.82 -30.16 2.44
CA PHE A 240 39.51 -31.23 1.49
C PHE A 240 39.55 -32.61 2.17
N ARG A 241 40.51 -32.85 3.06
CA ARG A 241 40.58 -34.11 3.83
C ARG A 241 39.43 -34.30 4.81
N ILE A 242 38.86 -33.22 5.34
CA ILE A 242 37.66 -33.30 6.19
C ILE A 242 36.36 -33.45 5.38
N GLY A 243 36.43 -33.39 4.04
CA GLY A 243 35.29 -33.54 3.13
C GLY A 243 34.37 -32.32 3.09
N ILE A 244 34.87 -31.14 3.46
CA ILE A 244 34.12 -29.89 3.48
C ILE A 244 34.64 -29.02 2.34
N THR A 245 33.94 -29.03 1.21
CA THR A 245 34.26 -28.13 0.08
C THR A 245 33.30 -26.93 0.07
N PRO A 246 33.73 -25.76 -0.43
CA PRO A 246 32.85 -24.59 -0.59
C PRO A 246 31.57 -24.91 -1.37
N SER A 247 31.70 -25.77 -2.38
CA SER A 247 30.60 -26.28 -3.20
C SER A 247 29.62 -27.15 -2.41
N ALA A 248 30.10 -27.91 -1.42
CA ALA A 248 29.27 -28.74 -0.55
C ALA A 248 28.58 -27.93 0.55
N LEU A 249 29.13 -26.76 0.90
CA LEU A 249 28.57 -25.88 1.93
C LEU A 249 27.45 -24.98 1.39
N ALA A 250 27.58 -24.47 0.16
CA ALA A 250 26.62 -23.53 -0.43
C ALA A 250 25.81 -24.21 -1.56
N VAL A 251 24.89 -25.10 -1.17
CA VAL A 251 23.93 -25.74 -2.09
C VAL A 251 22.62 -24.95 -2.15
N PRO A 252 21.82 -25.09 -3.23
CA PRO A 252 20.53 -24.43 -3.31
C PRO A 252 19.64 -24.77 -2.11
N GLY A 253 19.09 -23.74 -1.45
CA GLY A 253 18.26 -23.87 -0.26
C GLY A 253 19.00 -23.62 1.05
N THR A 254 20.34 -23.73 1.08
CA THR A 254 21.13 -23.49 2.30
C THR A 254 20.85 -22.12 2.90
N GLY A 255 20.72 -21.07 2.07
CA GLY A 255 20.51 -19.72 2.58
C GLY A 255 19.17 -19.58 3.30
N VAL A 256 18.12 -20.25 2.80
CA VAL A 256 16.80 -20.27 3.45
C VAL A 256 16.85 -21.09 4.75
N SER A 257 17.54 -22.23 4.76
CA SER A 257 17.75 -23.02 5.99
C SER A 257 18.50 -22.23 7.07
N LEU A 258 19.53 -21.47 6.69
CA LEU A 258 20.26 -20.59 7.61
C LEU A 258 19.37 -19.47 8.17
N LEU A 259 18.46 -18.90 7.36
CA LEU A 259 17.48 -17.93 7.85
C LEU A 259 16.51 -18.51 8.89
N GLN A 260 16.25 -19.82 8.80
CA GLN A 260 15.44 -20.58 9.76
C GLN A 260 16.24 -21.03 11.00
N GLY A 261 17.51 -20.63 11.12
CA GLY A 261 18.36 -20.97 12.26
C GLY A 261 18.96 -22.37 12.21
N GLN A 262 18.89 -23.07 11.06
CA GLN A 262 19.55 -24.35 10.91
C GLN A 262 21.07 -24.16 10.82
N PRO A 263 21.88 -25.04 11.43
CA PRO A 263 23.32 -24.97 11.30
C PRO A 263 23.75 -25.33 9.87
N LEU A 264 24.86 -24.75 9.41
CA LEU A 264 25.44 -25.08 8.11
C LEU A 264 26.05 -26.48 8.11
N LEU A 265 26.77 -26.80 9.19
CA LEU A 265 27.36 -28.10 9.46
C LEU A 265 26.61 -28.76 10.61
N THR A 266 26.04 -29.93 10.34
CA THR A 266 25.30 -30.74 11.33
C THR A 266 26.21 -31.26 12.43
N GLU A 267 25.64 -31.67 13.57
CA GLU A 267 26.41 -32.27 14.67
C GLU A 267 27.18 -33.53 14.23
N SER A 268 26.61 -34.34 13.35
CA SER A 268 27.27 -35.51 12.78
C SER A 268 28.53 -35.12 11.99
N GLN A 269 28.43 -34.08 11.16
CA GLN A 269 29.57 -33.54 10.41
C GLN A 269 30.60 -32.89 11.33
N ALA A 270 30.16 -32.19 12.37
CA ALA A 270 31.03 -31.56 13.36
C ALA A 270 31.84 -32.59 14.16
N ASN A 271 31.26 -33.76 14.45
CA ASN A 271 31.89 -34.77 15.30
C ASN A 271 32.74 -35.81 14.57
N LYS A 272 32.83 -35.72 13.24
CA LYS A 272 33.48 -36.71 12.36
C LYS A 272 34.97 -36.93 12.67
N ASN A 273 35.71 -35.88 12.99
CA ASN A 273 37.12 -35.95 13.39
C ASN A 273 37.52 -34.73 14.24
N GLY A 274 38.76 -34.71 14.76
CA GLY A 274 39.26 -33.64 15.62
C GLY A 274 39.30 -32.26 14.96
N ASP A 275 39.54 -32.20 13.65
CA ASP A 275 39.59 -30.94 12.91
C ASP A 275 38.19 -30.39 12.62
N SER A 276 37.24 -31.27 12.27
CA SER A 276 35.81 -30.94 12.15
C SER A 276 35.25 -30.37 13.45
N ARG A 277 35.63 -30.92 14.61
CA ARG A 277 35.17 -30.43 15.93
C ARG A 277 35.66 -29.01 16.24
N LYS A 278 36.85 -28.64 15.74
CA LYS A 278 37.40 -27.29 15.90
C LYS A 278 36.77 -26.29 14.93
N LEU A 279 36.55 -26.72 13.69
CA LEU A 279 36.17 -25.85 12.57
C LEU A 279 34.66 -25.61 12.50
N ALA A 280 33.84 -26.64 12.74
CA ALA A 280 32.39 -26.56 12.57
C ALA A 280 31.71 -25.47 13.43
N PRO A 281 32.07 -25.27 14.72
CA PRO A 281 31.49 -24.20 15.52
C PRO A 281 31.75 -22.81 14.94
N ILE A 282 32.97 -22.56 14.46
CA ILE A 282 33.37 -21.27 13.88
C ILE A 282 32.60 -21.02 12.58
N VAL A 283 32.57 -22.01 11.69
CA VAL A 283 31.84 -21.93 10.41
C VAL A 283 30.34 -21.72 10.62
N ASN A 284 29.73 -22.41 11.58
CA ASN A 284 28.32 -22.22 11.91
C ASN A 284 28.03 -20.83 12.47
N ARG A 285 28.91 -20.26 13.31
CA ARG A 285 28.78 -18.87 13.77
C ARG A 285 28.88 -17.86 12.62
N ILE A 286 29.84 -18.03 11.72
CA ILE A 286 29.98 -17.18 10.52
C ILE A 286 28.73 -17.27 9.65
N ALA A 287 28.22 -18.47 9.40
CA ALA A 287 27.04 -18.68 8.56
C ALA A 287 25.78 -18.03 9.19
N ALA A 288 25.56 -18.24 10.48
CA ALA A 288 24.45 -17.63 11.22
C ALA A 288 24.54 -16.09 11.26
N ALA A 289 25.74 -15.55 11.50
CA ALA A 289 25.98 -14.11 11.49
C ALA A 289 25.76 -13.52 10.09
N THR A 290 26.26 -14.19 9.04
CA THR A 290 26.06 -13.79 7.64
C THR A 290 24.57 -13.73 7.29
N ALA A 291 23.81 -14.78 7.63
CA ALA A 291 22.36 -14.82 7.39
C ALA A 291 21.63 -13.69 8.12
N THR A 292 21.98 -13.46 9.38
CA THR A 292 21.39 -12.39 10.21
C THR A 292 21.71 -11.01 9.65
N ASN A 293 22.97 -10.75 9.31
CA ASN A 293 23.44 -9.44 8.88
C ASN A 293 22.94 -9.09 7.47
N ILE A 294 22.89 -10.07 6.55
CA ILE A 294 22.30 -9.87 5.22
C ILE A 294 20.79 -9.59 5.34
N ARG A 295 20.05 -10.37 6.14
CA ARG A 295 18.62 -10.13 6.39
C ARG A 295 18.38 -8.74 6.94
N LYS A 296 19.17 -8.34 7.96
CA LYS A 296 19.09 -7.01 8.58
C LYS A 296 19.33 -5.89 7.56
N SER A 297 20.39 -5.99 6.77
CA SER A 297 20.69 -5.02 5.70
C SER A 297 19.57 -4.88 4.68
N VAL A 298 19.01 -6.00 4.20
CA VAL A 298 17.88 -5.98 3.26
C VAL A 298 16.64 -5.36 3.92
N TYR A 299 16.31 -5.75 5.16
CA TYR A 299 15.16 -5.20 5.87
C TYR A 299 15.28 -3.71 6.14
N GLN A 300 16.46 -3.22 6.51
CA GLN A 300 16.71 -1.78 6.70
C GLN A 300 16.64 -1.02 5.37
N THR A 301 17.09 -1.64 4.27
CA THR A 301 16.93 -1.08 2.92
C THR A 301 15.44 -0.95 2.57
N VAL A 302 14.63 -1.97 2.86
CA VAL A 302 13.18 -1.94 2.67
C VAL A 302 12.54 -0.85 3.55
N ASP A 303 12.91 -0.76 4.83
CA ASP A 303 12.40 0.26 5.75
C ASP A 303 12.66 1.67 5.23
N ALA A 304 13.86 1.96 4.73
CA ALA A 304 14.20 3.26 4.17
C ALA A 304 13.35 3.61 2.93
N VAL A 305 13.08 2.62 2.07
CA VAL A 305 12.19 2.79 0.91
C VAL A 305 10.77 3.11 1.37
N PHE A 306 10.21 2.32 2.28
CA PHE A 306 8.84 2.53 2.78
C PHE A 306 8.69 3.83 3.57
N ALA A 307 9.70 4.26 4.31
CA ALA A 307 9.72 5.57 4.95
C ALA A 307 9.63 6.71 3.92
N THR A 308 10.35 6.58 2.80
CA THR A 308 10.26 7.54 1.69
C THR A 308 8.86 7.55 1.06
N VAL A 309 8.26 6.37 0.84
CA VAL A 309 6.89 6.25 0.33
C VAL A 309 5.89 6.89 1.29
N ALA A 310 6.00 6.59 2.59
CA ALA A 310 5.13 7.15 3.64
C ALA A 310 5.20 8.68 3.65
N GLN A 311 6.40 9.25 3.55
CA GLN A 311 6.58 10.71 3.47
C GLN A 311 5.87 11.30 2.25
N LYS A 312 5.94 10.65 1.08
CA LYS A 312 5.27 11.11 -0.14
C LYS A 312 3.74 11.04 -0.03
N ILE A 313 3.22 9.99 0.60
CA ILE A 313 1.78 9.85 0.83
C ILE A 313 1.32 10.92 1.81
N LYS A 314 1.99 11.07 2.96
CA LYS A 314 1.69 12.09 3.96
C LYS A 314 1.74 13.50 3.37
N ALA A 315 2.74 13.81 2.55
CA ALA A 315 2.85 15.11 1.89
C ALA A 315 1.69 15.42 0.92
N SER A 316 1.01 14.39 0.39
CA SER A 316 -0.16 14.57 -0.49
C SER A 316 -1.50 14.65 0.25
N GLN A 317 -1.54 14.30 1.54
CA GLN A 317 -2.76 14.27 2.34
C GLN A 317 -3.41 15.66 2.49
N PRO A 318 -2.66 16.76 2.71
CA PRO A 318 -3.26 18.09 2.77
C PRO A 318 -4.02 18.47 1.49
N SER A 319 -3.50 18.09 0.31
CA SER A 319 -4.19 18.37 -0.95
C SER A 319 -5.45 17.53 -1.13
N PHE A 320 -5.46 16.29 -0.61
CA PHE A 320 -6.68 15.48 -0.52
C PHE A 320 -7.71 16.10 0.43
N GLN A 321 -7.31 16.46 1.64
CA GLN A 321 -8.19 17.09 2.65
C GLN A 321 -8.73 18.43 2.16
N GLY A 322 -7.89 19.29 1.59
CA GLY A 322 -8.32 20.56 0.99
C GLY A 322 -9.27 20.35 -0.19
N MET A 323 -9.13 19.26 -0.96
CA MET A 323 -10.11 18.91 -1.99
C MET A 323 -11.45 18.50 -1.37
N VAL A 324 -11.45 17.72 -0.29
CA VAL A 324 -12.67 17.37 0.47
C VAL A 324 -13.35 18.65 0.98
N GLU A 325 -12.59 19.57 1.58
CA GLU A 325 -13.07 20.87 2.06
C GLU A 325 -13.62 21.75 0.92
N SER A 326 -13.00 21.75 -0.26
CA SER A 326 -13.53 22.50 -1.42
C SER A 326 -14.83 21.91 -1.98
N LYS A 327 -15.09 20.64 -1.69
CA LYS A 327 -16.36 19.98 -2.01
C LYS A 327 -17.34 20.09 -0.86
N TYR A 328 -16.93 20.53 0.32
CA TYR A 328 -17.82 20.94 1.39
C TYR A 328 -18.50 22.27 1.06
#